data_AF-A0A941WF52-F1
#
_entry.id   AF-A0A941WF52-F1
#
_cell.length_a   1.000
_cell.length_b   1.000
_cell.length_c   1.000
_cell.angle_alpha   90.00
_cell.angle_beta   90.00
_cell.angle_gamma   90.00
#
_symmetry.space_group_name_H-M   'P 1'
#
loop_
_entity.id
_entity.type
_entity.pdbx_description
1 polymer ?
#
loop_
_entity_poly.entity_id
_entity_poly.type
_entity_poly.pdbx_seq_one_letter_code
_entity_poly.pdbx_strand_id
1 'polypeptide(L)'
;MQSNASIVVQNQMKRELQQTADGSHTLFIPEMDEHYHSVNGAVQESRHVFIEAGLHHQAKKNITVFEIGFGTGLNAFLTLLDAEENNRSVNYYSIELYPLGAELVRALNYGDVICPEKKEWFEALHVATWNEAVRITDRFTLHKIQGDSNHCELPEEIDL
;
A
#
# COMPACT_ATOMS: atom_id res chain seq x y z
N MET A 1 -3.54 18.90 27.01
CA MET A 1 -4.83 19.06 26.30
C MET A 1 -4.62 19.78 24.95
N GLN A 2 -3.69 19.26 24.13
CA GLN A 2 -3.62 19.44 22.67
C GLN A 2 -3.86 18.02 22.14
N SER A 3 -4.61 17.68 21.09
CA SER A 3 -5.15 18.42 19.95
C SER A 3 -6.18 17.51 19.25
N ASN A 4 -7.48 17.64 19.58
CA ASN A 4 -8.52 16.94 18.80
C ASN A 4 -8.79 17.63 17.45
N ALA A 5 -8.40 18.90 17.29
CA ALA A 5 -8.62 19.66 16.06
C ALA A 5 -7.71 19.21 14.91
N SER A 6 -6.43 18.92 15.16
CA SER A 6 -5.47 18.51 14.12
C SER A 6 -5.81 17.14 13.53
N ILE A 7 -6.33 16.21 14.35
CA ILE A 7 -6.74 14.87 13.92
C ILE A 7 -8.00 14.93 13.03
N VAL A 8 -8.94 15.83 13.35
CA VAL A 8 -10.17 16.00 12.55
C VAL A 8 -9.88 16.61 11.18
N VAL A 9 -8.92 17.53 11.06
CA VAL A 9 -8.56 18.19 9.78
C VAL A 9 -7.89 17.21 8.82
N GLN A 10 -7.04 16.29 9.30
CA GLN A 10 -6.35 15.34 8.43
C GLN A 10 -7.29 14.25 7.86
N ASN A 11 -8.39 13.92 8.57
CA ASN A 11 -9.47 13.07 8.04
C ASN A 11 -10.32 13.76 6.94
N GLN A 12 -10.03 15.03 6.63
CA GLN A 12 -10.76 15.87 5.66
C GLN A 12 -9.91 16.36 4.49
N MET A 13 -8.62 15.99 4.39
CA MET A 13 -7.80 16.41 3.25
C MET A 13 -8.38 15.86 1.95
N LYS A 14 -8.64 16.74 0.99
CA LYS A 14 -9.23 16.37 -0.28
C LYS A 14 -8.19 15.58 -1.08
N ARG A 15 -8.58 14.40 -1.56
CA ARG A 15 -7.74 13.57 -2.42
C ARG A 15 -8.33 13.56 -3.81
N GLU A 16 -7.55 13.97 -4.80
CA GLU A 16 -7.96 14.03 -6.19
C GLU A 16 -7.31 12.89 -6.97
N LEU A 17 -8.12 12.07 -7.62
CA LEU A 17 -7.63 11.01 -8.49
C LEU A 17 -7.02 11.61 -9.76
N GLN A 18 -5.80 11.22 -10.09
CA GLN A 18 -5.10 11.66 -11.31
C GLN A 18 -4.52 10.45 -12.05
N GLN A 19 -4.36 10.58 -13.36
CA GLN A 19 -3.68 9.58 -14.18
C GLN A 19 -2.21 9.99 -14.38
N THR A 20 -1.31 9.04 -14.21
CA THR A 20 0.13 9.21 -14.41
C THR A 20 0.53 8.83 -15.84
N ALA A 21 1.78 9.11 -16.23
CA ALA A 21 2.23 8.90 -17.61
C ALA A 21 2.26 7.42 -18.06
N ASP A 22 2.33 6.46 -17.12
CA ASP A 22 2.22 5.03 -17.43
C ASP A 22 0.77 4.52 -17.49
N GLY A 23 -0.21 5.43 -17.37
CA GLY A 23 -1.64 5.13 -17.42
C GLY A 23 -2.24 4.68 -16.09
N SER A 24 -1.42 4.42 -15.07
CA SER A 24 -1.89 4.09 -13.72
C SER A 24 -2.36 5.34 -12.95
N HIS A 25 -3.22 5.14 -11.96
CA HIS A 25 -3.71 6.24 -11.13
C HIS A 25 -2.73 6.60 -10.00
N THR A 26 -2.78 7.87 -9.58
CA THR A 26 -2.21 8.38 -8.33
C THR A 26 -3.26 9.25 -7.64
N LEU A 27 -2.98 9.68 -6.41
CA LEU A 27 -3.79 10.64 -5.68
C LEU A 27 -2.97 11.91 -5.45
N PHE A 28 -3.59 13.06 -5.67
CA PHE A 28 -3.03 14.37 -5.37
C PHE A 28 -3.71 14.97 -4.14
N ILE A 29 -2.94 15.59 -3.25
CA ILE A 29 -3.42 16.32 -2.08
C ILE A 29 -3.14 17.81 -2.30
N PRO A 30 -4.13 18.60 -2.77
CA PRO A 30 -3.92 20.02 -3.10
C PRO A 30 -3.43 20.86 -1.92
N GLU A 31 -3.84 20.52 -0.70
CA GLU A 31 -3.44 21.25 0.51
C GLU A 31 -1.95 21.08 0.85
N MET A 32 -1.32 20.02 0.36
CA MET A 32 0.10 19.73 0.55
C MET A 32 0.93 19.98 -0.71
N ASP A 33 0.29 20.11 -1.88
CA ASP A 33 0.94 20.09 -3.19
C ASP A 33 1.78 18.82 -3.42
N GLU A 34 1.24 17.67 -2.98
CA GLU A 34 1.94 16.38 -2.98
C GLU A 34 1.11 15.27 -3.64
N HIS A 35 1.81 14.32 -4.26
CA HIS A 35 1.22 13.12 -4.87
C HIS A 35 1.57 11.88 -4.04
N TYR A 36 0.66 10.90 -4.03
CA TYR A 36 0.92 9.60 -3.38
C TYR A 36 2.01 8.80 -4.11
N HIS A 37 2.07 8.92 -5.44
CA HIS A 37 3.05 8.28 -6.32
C HIS A 37 3.42 9.23 -7.45
N SER A 38 4.61 9.04 -8.06
CA SER A 38 5.09 9.89 -9.15
C SER A 38 4.12 9.99 -10.32
N VAL A 39 3.93 11.22 -10.79
CA VAL A 39 3.13 11.52 -11.99
C VAL A 39 3.78 11.02 -13.28
N ASN A 40 5.09 10.71 -13.25
CA ASN A 40 5.80 10.16 -14.41
C ASN A 40 5.52 8.65 -14.62
N GLY A 41 4.82 8.00 -13.69
CA GLY A 41 4.40 6.61 -13.78
C GLY A 41 4.46 5.93 -12.42
N ALA A 42 3.31 5.80 -11.75
CA ALA A 42 3.26 5.25 -10.39
C ALA A 42 3.65 3.76 -10.37
N VAL A 43 3.13 2.97 -11.30
CA VAL A 43 3.44 1.54 -11.37
C VAL A 43 4.90 1.33 -11.78
N GLN A 44 5.38 2.10 -12.76
CA GLN A 44 6.75 2.00 -13.23
C GLN A 44 7.75 2.30 -12.11
N GLU A 45 7.54 3.39 -11.37
CA GLU A 45 8.43 3.77 -10.27
C GLU A 45 8.37 2.74 -9.13
N SER A 46 7.17 2.35 -8.68
CA SER A 46 7.03 1.35 -7.59
C SER A 46 7.65 0.01 -7.96
N ARG A 47 7.54 -0.45 -9.21
CA ARG A 47 8.24 -1.66 -9.65
C ARG A 47 9.75 -1.52 -9.53
N HIS A 48 10.30 -0.41 -10.02
CA HIS A 48 11.74 -0.21 -10.01
C HIS A 48 12.30 -0.05 -8.59
N VAL A 49 11.70 0.83 -7.79
CA VAL A 49 12.23 1.19 -6.47
C VAL A 49 11.88 0.13 -5.43
N PHE A 50 10.60 -0.25 -5.34
CA PHE A 50 10.12 -1.11 -4.26
C PHE A 50 10.41 -2.59 -4.54
N ILE A 51 10.17 -3.06 -5.77
CA ILE A 51 10.33 -4.47 -6.13
C ILE A 51 11.77 -4.79 -6.55
N GLU A 52 12.27 -4.18 -7.62
CA GLU A 52 13.57 -4.51 -8.20
C GLU A 52 14.73 -4.07 -7.26
N ALA A 53 14.72 -2.82 -6.82
CA ALA A 53 15.77 -2.28 -5.97
C ALA A 53 15.60 -2.62 -4.46
N GLY A 54 14.39 -2.97 -4.02
CA GLY A 54 14.09 -3.34 -2.64
C GLY A 54 13.91 -4.84 -2.44
N LEU A 55 12.71 -5.35 -2.74
CA LEU A 55 12.29 -6.72 -2.43
C LEU A 55 13.19 -7.81 -3.04
N HIS A 56 13.67 -7.62 -4.27
CA HIS A 56 14.53 -8.58 -4.97
C HIS A 56 15.95 -8.66 -4.41
N HIS A 57 16.38 -7.65 -3.63
CA HIS A 57 17.67 -7.71 -2.93
C HIS A 57 17.63 -8.58 -1.68
N GLN A 58 16.44 -8.99 -1.23
CA GLN A 58 16.29 -9.92 -0.13
C GLN A 58 16.50 -11.36 -0.60
N ALA A 59 17.46 -12.08 -0.03
CA ALA A 59 17.73 -13.48 -0.36
C ALA A 59 16.76 -14.47 0.33
N LYS A 60 16.05 -14.02 1.37
CA LYS A 60 15.18 -14.87 2.19
C LYS A 60 13.93 -15.33 1.42
N LYS A 61 13.50 -16.55 1.71
CA LYS A 61 12.23 -17.11 1.19
C LYS A 61 11.01 -16.68 2.02
N ASN A 62 11.21 -16.39 3.30
CA ASN A 62 10.21 -15.79 4.18
C ASN A 62 10.70 -14.38 4.49
N ILE A 63 9.88 -13.37 4.18
CA ILE A 63 10.25 -11.96 4.31
C ILE A 63 9.21 -11.27 5.17
N THR A 64 9.67 -10.41 6.07
CA THR A 64 8.82 -9.41 6.71
C THR A 64 9.07 -8.05 6.07
N VAL A 65 8.05 -7.49 5.43
CA VAL A 65 8.08 -6.15 4.82
C VAL A 65 7.32 -5.19 5.73
N PHE A 66 7.87 -4.00 5.97
CA PHE A 66 7.19 -2.94 6.70
C PHE A 66 7.08 -1.66 5.86
N GLU A 67 5.86 -1.12 5.76
CA GLU A 67 5.56 0.12 5.05
C GLU A 67 4.91 1.13 5.99
N ILE A 68 5.33 2.40 5.92
CA ILE A 68 4.60 3.51 6.53
C ILE A 68 3.72 4.13 5.45
N GLY A 69 2.40 4.07 5.67
CA GLY A 69 1.38 4.54 4.74
C GLY A 69 0.96 3.44 3.77
N PHE A 70 -0.12 2.73 4.07
CA PHE A 70 -0.72 1.76 3.15
C PHE A 70 -1.22 2.45 1.87
N GLY A 71 -1.72 3.68 2.00
CA GLY A 71 -2.11 4.55 0.91
C GLY A 71 -3.04 3.88 -0.09
N THR A 72 -2.59 3.82 -1.34
CA THR A 72 -3.35 3.24 -2.47
C THR A 72 -3.21 1.71 -2.59
N GLY A 73 -2.41 1.08 -1.72
CA GLY A 73 -2.14 -0.36 -1.74
C GLY A 73 -1.26 -0.83 -2.90
N LEU A 74 -0.65 0.09 -3.67
CA LEU A 74 0.14 -0.25 -4.87
C LEU A 74 1.34 -1.15 -4.54
N ASN A 75 2.17 -0.76 -3.57
CA ASN A 75 3.37 -1.51 -3.20
C ASN A 75 3.02 -2.88 -2.61
N ALA A 76 1.98 -2.95 -1.77
CA ALA A 76 1.44 -4.19 -1.25
C ALA A 76 0.96 -5.13 -2.37
N PHE A 77 0.25 -4.61 -3.37
CA PHE A 77 -0.24 -5.42 -4.49
C PHE A 77 0.90 -5.93 -5.38
N LEU A 78 1.88 -5.08 -5.70
CA LEU A 78 3.06 -5.50 -6.46
C LEU A 78 3.87 -6.56 -5.70
N THR A 79 4.00 -6.41 -4.38
CA THR A 79 4.71 -7.37 -3.52
C THR A 79 3.96 -8.70 -3.45
N LEU A 80 2.63 -8.66 -3.36
CA LEU A 80 1.79 -9.85 -3.37
C LEU A 80 1.93 -10.63 -4.69
N LEU A 81 1.89 -9.94 -5.84
CA LEU A 81 2.10 -10.57 -7.15
C LEU A 81 3.50 -11.19 -7.25
N ASP A 82 4.53 -10.46 -6.81
CA ASP A 82 5.91 -10.93 -6.83
C ASP A 82 6.13 -12.16 -5.95
N ALA A 83 5.55 -12.17 -4.75
CA ALA A 83 5.62 -13.27 -3.80
C ALA A 83 5.02 -14.56 -4.40
N GLU A 84 3.89 -14.43 -5.10
CA GLU A 84 3.22 -15.52 -5.79
C GLU A 84 4.03 -16.06 -6.97
N GLU A 85 4.58 -15.18 -7.81
CA GLU A 85 5.40 -15.53 -8.98
C GLU A 85 6.71 -16.22 -8.58
N ASN A 86 7.37 -15.72 -7.53
CA ASN A 86 8.69 -16.20 -7.10
C ASN A 86 8.65 -17.26 -5.99
N ASN A 87 7.45 -17.70 -5.60
CA ASN A 87 7.20 -18.65 -4.52
C ASN A 87 7.95 -18.24 -3.23
N ARG A 88 7.65 -17.03 -2.74
CA ARG A 88 8.18 -16.45 -1.50
C ARG A 88 7.03 -16.21 -0.54
N SER A 89 7.22 -16.46 0.75
CA SER A 89 6.26 -16.11 1.79
C SER A 89 6.54 -14.69 2.28
N VAL A 90 5.53 -13.84 2.33
CA VAL A 90 5.64 -12.45 2.77
C VAL A 90 4.64 -12.17 3.88
N ASN A 91 5.15 -11.64 5.00
CA ASN A 91 4.36 -10.96 6.01
C ASN A 91 4.49 -9.46 5.75
N TYR A 92 3.42 -8.84 5.26
CA TYR A 92 3.41 -7.43 4.88
C TYR A 92 2.74 -6.62 5.98
N TYR A 93 3.51 -5.79 6.66
CA TYR A 93 3.03 -4.88 7.68
C TYR A 93 2.92 -3.48 7.09
N SER A 94 1.82 -2.80 7.38
CA SER A 94 1.66 -1.41 7.02
C SER A 94 0.91 -0.65 8.11
N ILE A 95 1.32 0.58 8.39
CA ILE A 95 0.60 1.50 9.29
C ILE A 95 0.03 2.63 8.45
N GLU A 96 -1.28 2.86 8.56
CA GLU A 96 -1.98 3.93 7.85
C GLU A 96 -2.77 4.78 8.83
N LEU A 97 -2.51 6.08 8.81
CA LEU A 97 -3.18 7.02 9.69
C LEU A 97 -4.56 7.42 9.15
N TYR A 98 -4.71 7.52 7.82
CA TYR A 98 -5.93 7.97 7.16
C TYR A 98 -6.33 7.08 5.99
N PRO A 99 -6.90 5.88 6.25
CA PRO A 99 -7.33 4.95 5.21
C PRO A 99 -8.18 5.61 4.12
N LEU A 100 -8.01 5.17 2.87
CA LEU A 100 -8.82 5.64 1.77
C LEU A 100 -10.26 5.14 1.89
N GLY A 101 -11.22 6.01 1.54
CA GLY A 101 -12.62 5.63 1.45
C GLY A 101 -12.87 4.64 0.31
N ALA A 102 -13.85 3.76 0.49
CA ALA A 102 -14.14 2.68 -0.47
C ALA A 102 -14.49 3.18 -1.89
N GLU A 103 -15.06 4.37 -2.03
CA GLU A 103 -15.32 4.97 -3.35
C GLU A 103 -14.04 5.27 -4.11
N LEU A 104 -13.06 5.89 -3.44
CA LEU A 104 -11.78 6.24 -4.03
C LEU A 104 -10.97 4.99 -4.37
N VAL A 105 -10.98 3.99 -3.48
CA VAL A 105 -10.37 2.68 -3.73
C VAL A 105 -10.94 2.03 -4.99
N ARG A 106 -12.26 2.03 -5.16
CA ARG A 106 -12.91 1.46 -6.36
C ARG A 106 -12.57 2.21 -7.65
N ALA A 107 -12.19 3.48 -7.55
CA ALA A 107 -11.80 4.28 -8.71
C ALA A 107 -10.33 4.07 -9.10
N LEU A 108 -9.49 3.48 -8.23
CA LEU A 108 -8.13 3.10 -8.59
C LEU A 108 -8.14 1.99 -9.65
N ASN A 109 -7.19 2.07 -10.58
CA ASN A 109 -7.15 1.18 -11.75
C ASN A 109 -6.07 0.10 -11.67
N TYR A 110 -5.39 -0.05 -10.53
CA TYR A 110 -4.23 -0.96 -10.43
C TYR A 110 -4.53 -2.41 -10.76
N GLY A 111 -5.65 -2.95 -10.26
CA GLY A 111 -6.08 -4.31 -10.64
C GLY A 111 -6.23 -4.48 -12.14
N ASP A 112 -6.75 -3.46 -12.84
CA ASP A 112 -6.99 -3.50 -14.29
C ASP A 112 -5.72 -3.24 -15.12
N VAL A 113 -4.80 -2.37 -14.67
CA VAL A 113 -3.60 -2.02 -15.45
C VAL A 113 -2.40 -2.93 -15.16
N ILE A 114 -2.32 -3.52 -13.97
CA ILE A 114 -1.17 -4.34 -13.55
C ILE A 114 -1.40 -5.82 -13.84
N CYS A 115 -2.53 -6.37 -13.39
CA CYS A 115 -2.84 -7.79 -13.54
C CYS A 115 -4.35 -8.06 -13.47
N PRO A 116 -5.10 -7.89 -14.58
CA PRO A 116 -6.56 -8.08 -14.62
C PRO A 116 -7.03 -9.43 -14.08
N GLU A 117 -6.25 -10.48 -14.35
CA GLU A 117 -6.50 -11.87 -13.93
C GLU A 117 -6.44 -12.07 -12.40
N LYS A 118 -5.91 -11.07 -11.66
CA LYS A 118 -5.72 -11.06 -10.21
C LYS A 118 -6.29 -9.81 -9.55
N LYS A 119 -7.22 -9.14 -10.21
CA LYS A 119 -7.87 -7.93 -9.68
C LYS A 119 -8.53 -8.16 -8.32
N GLU A 120 -9.08 -9.35 -8.10
CA GLU A 120 -9.69 -9.74 -6.83
C GLU A 120 -8.70 -9.71 -5.66
N TRP A 121 -7.40 -9.91 -5.91
CA TRP A 121 -6.37 -9.78 -4.87
C TRP A 121 -6.16 -8.32 -4.48
N PHE A 122 -6.20 -7.39 -5.44
CA PHE A 122 -6.15 -5.96 -5.14
C PHE A 122 -7.35 -5.52 -4.28
N GLU A 123 -8.54 -6.02 -4.61
CA GLU A 123 -9.75 -5.78 -3.82
C GLU A 123 -9.62 -6.39 -2.41
N ALA A 124 -9.10 -7.62 -2.30
CA ALA A 124 -8.88 -8.32 -1.03
C ALA A 124 -8.00 -7.53 -0.06
N LEU A 125 -6.92 -6.91 -0.54
CA LEU A 125 -6.05 -6.06 0.28
C LEU A 125 -6.83 -4.92 0.95
N HIS A 126 -7.76 -4.31 0.22
CA HIS A 126 -8.54 -3.17 0.70
C HIS A 126 -9.68 -3.58 1.63
N VAL A 127 -10.34 -4.71 1.38
CA VAL A 127 -11.44 -5.20 2.23
C VAL A 127 -10.98 -5.99 3.46
N ALA A 128 -9.71 -6.39 3.52
CA ALA A 128 -9.13 -7.03 4.71
C ALA A 128 -9.45 -6.23 5.98
N THR A 129 -9.60 -6.89 7.13
CA THR A 129 -9.84 -6.20 8.41
C THR A 129 -8.59 -5.41 8.83
N TRP A 130 -8.78 -4.23 9.41
CA TRP A 130 -7.70 -3.48 10.04
C TRP A 130 -7.34 -4.04 11.42
N ASN A 131 -6.08 -3.90 11.81
CA ASN A 131 -5.51 -4.30 13.11
C ASN A 131 -5.55 -5.82 13.37
N GLU A 132 -5.65 -6.62 12.30
CA GLU A 132 -5.61 -8.07 12.36
C GLU A 132 -4.68 -8.61 11.25
N ALA A 133 -4.14 -9.80 11.48
CA ALA A 133 -3.41 -10.54 10.46
C ALA A 133 -4.41 -11.20 9.51
N VAL A 134 -4.37 -10.85 8.22
CA VAL A 134 -5.26 -11.40 7.19
C VAL A 134 -4.45 -12.09 6.12
N ARG A 135 -4.63 -13.41 5.99
CA ARG A 135 -4.03 -14.20 4.91
C ARG A 135 -4.78 -13.90 3.61
N ILE A 136 -4.12 -13.25 2.66
CA ILE A 136 -4.70 -12.92 1.34
C ILE A 136 -4.51 -14.09 0.37
N THR A 137 -3.32 -14.68 0.39
CA THR A 137 -2.98 -15.90 -0.34
C THR A 137 -2.18 -16.84 0.55
N ASP A 138 -1.82 -18.02 0.05
CA ASP A 138 -0.98 -18.94 0.81
C ASP A 138 0.43 -18.41 1.11
N ARG A 139 0.86 -17.39 0.37
CA ARG A 139 2.18 -16.80 0.45
C ARG A 139 2.19 -15.35 0.90
N PHE A 140 1.03 -14.73 1.14
CA PHE A 140 0.96 -13.33 1.52
C PHE A 140 -0.03 -13.12 2.67
N THR A 141 0.50 -12.66 3.81
CA THR A 141 -0.29 -12.24 4.96
C THR A 141 -0.15 -10.73 5.13
N LEU A 142 -1.28 -10.02 5.13
CA LEU A 142 -1.35 -8.58 5.33
C LEU A 142 -1.66 -8.27 6.80
N HIS A 143 -0.88 -7.36 7.36
CA HIS A 143 -1.07 -6.76 8.68
C HIS A 143 -1.19 -5.25 8.50
N LYS A 144 -2.41 -4.77 8.23
CA LYS A 144 -2.66 -3.34 8.09
C LYS A 144 -3.18 -2.75 9.40
N ILE A 145 -2.45 -1.80 9.96
CA ILE A 145 -2.73 -1.18 11.24
C ILE A 145 -3.27 0.23 10.97
N GLN A 146 -4.44 0.55 11.52
CA GLN A 146 -4.96 1.91 11.42
C GLN A 146 -4.49 2.71 12.64
N GLY A 147 -3.53 3.60 12.44
CA GLY A 147 -2.92 4.32 13.56
C GLY A 147 -1.80 5.27 13.16
N ASP A 148 -1.27 5.96 14.15
CA ASP A 148 -0.11 6.84 14.02
C ASP A 148 1.17 6.01 14.21
N SER A 149 2.06 6.03 13.21
CA SER A 149 3.31 5.27 13.25
C SER A 149 4.22 5.65 14.41
N ASN A 150 4.08 6.84 14.99
CA ASN A 150 4.84 7.25 16.18
C ASN A 150 4.36 6.58 17.48
N HIS A 151 3.19 5.93 17.44
CA HIS A 151 2.51 5.36 18.60
C HIS A 151 2.12 3.89 18.43
N CYS A 152 2.43 3.29 17.28
CA CYS A 152 2.16 1.88 17.01
C CYS A 152 3.39 1.02 17.32
N GLU A 153 3.15 -0.20 17.80
CA GLU A 153 4.19 -1.22 17.90
C GLU A 153 4.56 -1.71 16.49
N LEU A 154 5.86 -1.69 16.20
CA LEU A 154 6.41 -2.19 14.94
C LEU A 154 6.62 -3.71 15.02
N PRO A 155 6.52 -4.44 13.90
CA PRO A 155 6.84 -5.86 13.88
C PRO A 155 8.31 -6.09 14.22
N GLU A 156 8.59 -7.21 14.88
CA GLU A 156 9.96 -7.71 15.06
C GLU A 156 10.51 -8.24 13.72
N GLU A 157 11.84 -8.20 13.55
CA GLU A 157 12.55 -8.79 12.40
C GLU A 157 12.12 -8.27 11.01
N ILE A 158 12.07 -6.96 10.82
CA ILE A 158 11.85 -6.32 9.52
C ILE A 158 13.04 -6.58 8.58
N ASP A 159 12.76 -7.06 7.36
CA ASP A 159 13.76 -7.30 6.31
C ASP A 159 13.86 -6.14 5.31
N LEU A 160 12.73 -5.46 5.05
CA LEU A 160 12.59 -4.34 4.14
C LEU A 160 11.63 -3.30 4.74
#